data_AF-A0A924DL20-F1
#
_entry.id   AF-A0A924DL20-F1
#
_cell.length_a   1.000
_cell.length_b   1.000
_cell.length_c   1.000
_cell.angle_alpha   90.00
_cell.angle_beta   90.00
_cell.angle_gamma   90.00
#
_symmetry.space_group_name_H-M   'P 1'
#
loop_
_entity.id
_entity.type
_entity.pdbx_description
1 polymer ?
#
loop_
_entity_poly.entity_id
_entity_poly.type
_entity_poly.pdbx_seq_one_letter_code
_entity_poly.pdbx_strand_id
1 'polypeptide(L)'
;MKNDVSRDRAFQFLVKWTAGDRDYNFALYGLILEMVEEKELMMLFIPAMVKFCLENKALAGNGPVIETNAVKMVLDYCNNPANNFTLKKKLRKRMEGN
;
A
#
# COMPACT_ATOMS: atom_id res chain seq x y z
N MET A 1 -4.84 4.63 19.67
CA MET A 1 -5.88 4.58 18.62
C MET A 1 -6.88 3.50 19.04
N LYS A 2 -8.17 3.80 19.18
CA LYS A 2 -9.19 2.80 19.55
C LYS A 2 -9.22 1.71 18.47
N ASN A 3 -9.30 0.44 18.86
CA ASN A 3 -9.51 -0.69 17.94
C ASN A 3 -10.75 -0.42 17.09
N ASP A 4 -10.53 -0.06 15.82
CA ASP A 4 -11.57 0.16 14.84
C ASP A 4 -11.82 -1.16 14.10
N VAL A 5 -12.78 -1.92 14.60
CA VAL A 5 -13.15 -3.24 14.07
C VAL A 5 -13.54 -3.16 12.58
N SER A 6 -14.13 -2.05 12.15
CA SER A 6 -14.52 -1.85 10.75
C SER A 6 -13.29 -1.72 9.87
N ARG A 7 -12.28 -0.95 10.32
CA ARG A 7 -11.00 -0.81 9.63
C ARG A 7 -10.27 -2.14 9.51
N ASP A 8 -10.25 -2.93 10.58
CA ASP A 8 -9.62 -4.24 10.58
C ASP A 8 -10.30 -5.22 9.62
N ARG A 9 -11.63 -5.21 9.57
CA ARG A 9 -12.40 -6.02 8.62
C ARG A 9 -12.15 -5.59 7.18
N ALA A 10 -12.09 -4.28 6.91
CA ALA A 10 -11.76 -3.75 5.58
C ALA A 10 -10.37 -4.19 5.13
N PHE A 11 -9.38 -4.10 6.02
CA PHE A 11 -8.02 -4.56 5.71
C PHE A 11 -7.97 -6.08 5.46
N GLN A 12 -8.63 -6.88 6.29
CA GLN A 12 -8.72 -8.32 6.08
C GLN A 12 -9.41 -8.68 4.75
N PHE A 13 -10.45 -7.94 4.38
CA PHE A 13 -11.11 -8.12 3.09
C PHE A 13 -10.13 -7.86 1.95
N LEU A 14 -9.39 -6.74 1.99
CA LEU A 14 -8.41 -6.40 0.96
C LEU A 14 -7.33 -7.47 0.82
N VAL A 15 -6.73 -7.92 1.93
CA VAL A 15 -5.69 -8.97 1.91
C VAL A 15 -6.24 -10.27 1.31
N LYS A 16 -7.45 -10.68 1.69
CA LYS A 16 -8.08 -11.89 1.14
C LYS A 16 -8.41 -11.75 -0.35
N TRP A 17 -8.89 -10.57 -0.75
CA TRP A 17 -9.20 -10.28 -2.15
C TRP A 17 -7.93 -10.33 -3.01
N THR A 18 -6.85 -9.67 -2.58
CA THR A 18 -5.56 -9.69 -3.28
C THR A 18 -4.94 -11.09 -3.34
N ALA A 19 -5.19 -11.95 -2.36
CA ALA A 19 -4.68 -13.33 -2.34
C ALA A 19 -5.48 -14.30 -3.24
N GLY A 20 -6.76 -13.99 -3.51
CA GLY A 20 -7.65 -14.80 -4.34
C GLY A 20 -7.66 -14.42 -5.81
N ASP A 21 -7.13 -13.25 -6.16
CA ASP A 21 -7.10 -12.75 -7.52
C ASP A 21 -6.03 -13.48 -8.36
N ARG A 22 -6.42 -14.00 -9.52
CA ARG A 22 -5.53 -14.74 -10.44
C ARG A 22 -4.94 -13.85 -11.54
N ASP A 23 -5.53 -12.68 -11.75
CA ASP A 23 -5.19 -11.76 -12.84
C ASP A 23 -4.12 -10.75 -12.39
N TYR A 24 -4.01 -10.50 -11.08
CA TYR A 24 -3.07 -9.56 -10.49
C TYR A 24 -2.09 -10.25 -9.55
N ASN A 25 -0.79 -10.15 -9.86
CA ASN A 25 0.27 -10.57 -8.95
C ASN A 25 0.59 -9.44 -7.97
N PHE A 26 -0.17 -9.36 -6.88
CA PHE A 26 0.14 -8.51 -5.72
C PHE A 26 1.26 -9.12 -4.87
N ALA A 27 2.36 -9.54 -5.50
CA ALA A 27 3.45 -10.16 -4.80
C ALA A 27 4.05 -9.16 -3.79
N LEU A 28 3.96 -9.52 -2.52
CA LEU A 28 4.45 -8.72 -1.41
C LEU A 28 5.96 -8.94 -1.26
N TYR A 29 6.76 -8.23 -2.06
CA TYR A 29 8.21 -8.25 -1.97
C TYR A 29 8.76 -6.83 -1.81
N GLY A 30 10.01 -6.71 -1.40
CA GLY A 30 10.69 -5.42 -1.31
C GLY A 30 10.17 -4.56 -0.16
N LEU A 31 9.80 -3.32 -0.47
CA LEU A 31 9.56 -2.26 0.49
C LEU A 31 8.36 -2.56 1.41
N ILE A 32 7.36 -3.28 0.89
CA ILE A 32 6.17 -3.64 1.68
C ILE A 32 6.49 -4.55 2.87
N LEU A 33 7.53 -5.39 2.77
CA LEU A 33 7.97 -6.24 3.88
C LEU A 33 8.59 -5.41 5.01
N GLU A 34 9.27 -4.31 4.66
CA GLU A 34 9.81 -3.35 5.64
C GLU A 34 8.69 -2.55 6.35
N MET A 35 7.49 -2.51 5.75
CA MET A 35 6.32 -1.82 6.29
C MET A 35 5.40 -2.73 7.11
N VAL A 36 5.68 -4.04 7.20
CA VAL A 36 4.76 -5.01 7.81
C VAL A 36 4.48 -4.73 9.30
N GLU A 37 5.45 -4.12 9.99
CA GLU A 37 5.34 -3.71 11.40
C GLU A 37 4.48 -2.43 11.57
N GLU A 38 4.29 -1.66 10.50
CA GLU A 38 3.44 -0.47 10.47
C GLU A 38 2.09 -0.78 9.82
N LYS A 39 1.21 -1.43 10.58
CA LYS A 39 -0.13 -1.82 10.13
C LYS A 39 -0.90 -0.69 9.42
N GLU A 40 -0.86 0.52 9.96
CA GLU A 40 -1.56 1.68 9.37
C GLU A 40 -0.96 2.12 8.02
N LEU A 41 0.36 1.96 7.83
CA LEU A 41 1.01 2.25 6.55
C LEU A 41 0.69 1.16 5.51
N MET A 42 0.69 -0.12 5.93
CA MET A 42 0.25 -1.22 5.07
C MET A 42 -1.21 -1.05 4.61
N MET A 43 -2.07 -0.57 5.50
CA MET A 43 -3.48 -0.26 5.18
C MET A 43 -3.64 0.84 4.12
N LEU A 44 -2.60 1.65 3.85
CA LEU A 44 -2.58 2.61 2.74
C LEU A 44 -1.92 2.00 1.49
N PHE A 45 -0.85 1.23 1.69
CA PHE A 45 -0.03 0.72 0.59
C PHE A 45 -0.74 -0.36 -0.24
N ILE A 46 -1.41 -1.32 0.40
CA ILE A 46 -2.12 -2.39 -0.31
C ILE A 46 -3.22 -1.82 -1.23
N PRO A 47 -4.14 -0.94 -0.76
CA PRO A 47 -5.09 -0.29 -1.65
C PRO A 47 -4.44 0.50 -2.79
N ALA A 48 -3.30 1.14 -2.56
CA ALA A 48 -2.59 1.89 -3.60
C ALA A 48 -2.09 0.97 -4.71
N MET A 49 -1.53 -0.20 -4.37
CA MET A 49 -1.16 -1.22 -5.34
C MET A 49 -2.38 -1.71 -6.13
N VAL A 50 -3.47 -2.04 -5.43
CA VAL A 50 -4.73 -2.49 -6.04
C VAL A 50 -5.27 -1.46 -7.02
N LYS A 51 -5.36 -0.19 -6.59
CA LYS A 51 -5.82 0.92 -7.44
C LYS A 51 -4.97 1.01 -8.71
N PHE A 52 -3.64 1.00 -8.58
CA PHE A 52 -2.75 1.08 -9.73
C PHE A 52 -2.99 -0.07 -10.72
N CYS A 53 -3.07 -1.32 -10.22
CA CYS A 53 -3.32 -2.49 -11.07
C CYS A 53 -4.67 -2.42 -11.81
N LEU A 54 -5.73 -2.00 -11.12
CA LEU A 54 -7.07 -1.88 -11.70
C LEU A 54 -7.12 -0.79 -12.79
N GLU A 55 -6.41 0.31 -12.60
CA GLU A 55 -6.35 1.44 -13.54
C GLU A 55 -5.34 1.22 -14.69
N ASN A 56 -4.35 0.36 -14.48
CA ASN A 56 -3.23 0.14 -15.41
C ASN A 56 -3.03 -1.35 -15.69
N LYS A 57 -4.08 -2.03 -16.16
CA LYS A 57 -4.10 -3.49 -16.39
C LYS A 57 -2.90 -4.02 -17.18
N ALA A 58 -2.45 -3.28 -18.20
CA ALA A 58 -1.28 -3.66 -19.01
C ALA A 58 0.04 -3.70 -18.24
N LEU A 59 0.14 -2.94 -17.14
CA LEU A 59 1.32 -2.85 -16.28
C LEU A 59 1.16 -3.68 -15.00
N ALA A 60 0.00 -4.30 -14.78
CA ALA A 60 -0.34 -4.98 -13.54
C ALA A 60 0.39 -6.33 -13.32
N GLY A 61 1.22 -6.75 -14.28
CA GLY A 61 2.18 -7.85 -14.12
C GLY A 61 3.60 -7.39 -13.76
N ASN A 62 3.90 -6.09 -13.79
CA ASN A 62 5.23 -5.54 -13.53
C ASN A 62 5.31 -5.01 -12.09
N GLY A 63 5.72 -5.86 -11.16
CA GLY A 63 5.66 -5.50 -9.76
C GLY A 63 6.59 -4.35 -9.31
N PRO A 64 7.80 -4.12 -9.89
CA PRO A 64 8.53 -2.87 -9.60
C PRO A 64 7.75 -1.62 -10.00
N VAL A 65 7.09 -1.63 -11.16
CA VAL A 65 6.25 -0.50 -11.61
C VAL A 65 5.06 -0.31 -10.68
N ILE A 66 4.43 -1.39 -10.21
CA ILE A 66 3.34 -1.32 -9.23
C ILE A 66 3.85 -0.70 -7.91
N GLU A 67 4.97 -1.18 -7.37
CA GLU A 67 5.54 -0.72 -6.11
C GLU A 67 5.90 0.77 -6.17
N THR A 68 6.63 1.22 -7.20
CA THR A 68 7.00 2.62 -7.37
C THR A 68 5.78 3.53 -7.46
N ASN A 69 4.71 3.12 -8.16
CA ASN A 69 3.51 3.95 -8.27
C ASN A 69 2.68 3.93 -6.98
N ALA A 70 2.61 2.81 -6.28
CA ALA A 70 1.98 2.73 -4.96
C ALA A 70 2.71 3.62 -3.94
N VAL A 71 4.04 3.62 -3.94
CA VAL A 71 4.87 4.53 -3.11
C VAL A 71 4.49 5.98 -3.34
N LYS A 72 4.40 6.42 -4.60
CA LYS A 72 4.00 7.80 -4.94
C LYS A 72 2.64 8.16 -4.37
N MET A 73 1.63 7.30 -4.59
CA MET A 73 0.28 7.52 -4.08
C MET A 73 0.25 7.62 -2.54
N VAL A 74 1.02 6.77 -1.85
CA VAL A 74 1.10 6.80 -0.38
C VAL A 74 1.83 8.05 0.11
N LEU A 75 2.93 8.44 -0.53
CA LEU A 75 3.64 9.68 -0.19
C LEU A 75 2.73 10.90 -0.39
N ASP A 76 1.99 10.98 -1.49
CA ASP A 76 1.03 12.05 -1.74
C ASP A 76 -0.06 12.09 -0.65
N TYR A 77 -0.58 10.92 -0.27
CA TYR A 77 -1.53 10.80 0.82
C TYR A 77 -0.94 11.30 2.15
N CYS A 78 0.29 10.89 2.49
CA CYS A 78 0.96 11.29 3.72
C CYS A 78 1.41 12.76 3.73
N ASN A 79 1.64 13.37 2.57
CA ASN A 79 2.05 14.77 2.43
C ASN A 79 0.86 15.73 2.51
N ASN A 80 -0.37 15.24 2.34
CA ASN A 80 -1.56 16.05 2.53
C ASN A 80 -1.89 16.19 4.03
N PRO A 81 -1.76 17.39 4.62
CA PRO A 81 -2.00 17.59 6.05
C PRO A 81 -3.45 17.31 6.46
N ALA A 82 -4.42 17.39 5.53
CA ALA A 82 -5.82 17.09 5.81
C ALA A 82 -6.06 15.61 6.15
N ASN A 83 -5.16 14.71 5.74
CA ASN A 83 -5.27 13.28 5.98
C ASN A 83 -4.82 12.86 7.39
N ASN A 84 -4.24 13.77 8.19
CA ASN A 84 -3.81 13.55 9.58
C ASN A 84 -2.96 12.27 9.77
N PHE A 85 -2.11 11.95 8.80
CA PHE A 85 -1.21 10.80 8.85
C PHE A 85 0.24 11.27 8.99
N THR A 86 0.95 10.79 10.02
CA THR A 86 2.37 11.12 10.22
C THR A 86 3.25 9.93 9.82
N LEU A 87 3.91 10.05 8.66
CA LEU A 87 4.87 9.05 8.20
C LEU A 87 6.19 9.14 8.98
N LYS A 88 6.65 8.04 9.55
CA LYS A 88 7.93 7.97 10.29
C LYS A 88 9.09 8.34 9.37
N LYS A 89 10.01 9.19 9.84
CA LYS A 89 11.15 9.71 9.07
C LYS A 89 12.00 8.63 8.39
N LYS A 90 12.22 7.49 9.07
CA LYS A 90 12.98 6.36 8.52
C LYS A 90 12.30 5.76 7.28
N LEU A 91 10.98 5.54 7.37
CA LEU A 91 10.18 4.97 6.29
C LEU A 91 10.01 5.94 5.14
N ARG A 92 9.82 7.23 5.44
CA ARG A 92 9.80 8.28 4.42
C ARG A 92 11.07 8.25 3.55
N LYS A 93 12.25 8.28 4.18
CA LYS A 93 13.52 8.23 3.45
C LYS A 93 13.64 6.97 2.59
N ARG A 94 13.13 5.85 3.08
CA ARG A 94 13.16 4.60 2.34
C ARG A 94 12.23 4.64 1.13
N MET A 95 11.01 5.17 1.29
CA MET A 95 10.04 5.36 0.21
C MET A 95 10.54 6.35 -0.85
N GLU A 96 11.15 7.45 -0.44
CA GLU A 96 11.69 8.48 -1.36
C GLU A 96 12.95 8.01 -2.10
N GLY A 97 13.64 6.98 -1.59
CA GLY A 97 14.81 6.36 -2.22
C GLY A 97 14.51 5.11 -3.04
N ASN A 98 13.23 4.72 -3.18
CA ASN A 98 12.75 3.60 -4.00
C ASN A 98 12.29 4.11 -5.36
#